data_AF-A0AAD9KLX8-F1
#
_entry.id   AF-A0AAD9KLX8-F1
#
_cell.length_a   1.000
_cell.length_b   1.000
_cell.length_c   1.000
_cell.angle_alpha   90.00
_cell.angle_beta   90.00
_cell.angle_gamma   90.00
#
_symmetry.space_group_name_H-M   'P 1'
#
loop_
_entity.id
_entity.type
_entity.pdbx_description
1 polymer ?
#
loop_
_entity_poly.entity_id
_entity_poly.type
_entity_poly.pdbx_seq_one_letter_code
_entity_poly.pdbx_strand_id
1 'polypeptide(L)'
;MRTYLVLCLVIGLIGSCIGLVQDNFLLVTDSNEHGVVQIDLSAGNVWKVPLSQQSNPIALAYDPLHSKIYWTDVQDKLIKRSNLDGTNEESVNSLHNSSVPDGIAIDTVSRLVFYTDTGLDIIAVMTLDGRHHFTLLDVGLDEPRGIVLHPATGLMYWTDWGSSPKIEVAAMDGTSRRVIVRISSPSWPNGLTLDTFGKRLYWCDGKHGTIESTTLDGSDRKVLITTPGSHFFGIVFMAPKLYYTDWKSRHVSYINVPDSTPSPRLVVSRVFGRPNGLAAYNSTTYAREGLKFANGTECSPSTDKAQDNFLLVADSGRKGLYKLDLSGGNARRISLSRQTNPIAVAYDPVESKIYWTDVADKHIKRSNLDGTHEELIKSLHSRSVPDGIAVDIVSRLVYYTDTGLDIIAVMKLDGRNHFTLLDVGLDEPRGIALHPAAGQALARLYRPSIGPIPASFNIVSQDVAGEVFLGAT
;
A
#
# COMPACT_ATOMS: atom_id res chain seq x y z
N MET A 1 16.88 -16.63 38.75
CA MET A 1 16.18 -16.79 37.46
C MET A 1 15.33 -15.54 37.27
N ARG A 2 15.77 -14.60 36.42
CA ARG A 2 14.97 -13.43 36.06
C ARG A 2 14.06 -13.84 34.90
N THR A 3 12.77 -13.84 35.13
CA THR A 3 11.74 -14.06 34.10
C THR A 3 11.62 -12.75 33.31
N TYR A 4 11.99 -12.76 32.04
CA TYR A 4 11.81 -11.59 31.16
C TYR A 4 10.50 -11.78 30.39
N LEU A 5 9.53 -10.92 30.64
CA LEU A 5 8.29 -10.84 29.87
C LEU A 5 8.46 -9.70 28.86
N VAL A 6 8.68 -10.04 27.59
CA VAL A 6 8.73 -9.05 26.50
C VAL A 6 7.33 -8.96 25.89
N LEU A 7 6.66 -7.82 26.09
CA LEU A 7 5.31 -7.56 25.59
C LEU A 7 5.40 -6.82 24.25
N CYS A 8 5.12 -7.50 23.13
CA CYS A 8 4.98 -6.84 21.83
C CYS A 8 3.49 -6.60 21.53
N LEU A 9 3.04 -5.35 21.62
CA LEU A 9 1.68 -4.96 21.23
C LEU A 9 1.62 -4.83 19.69
N VAL A 10 0.90 -5.74 19.04
CA VAL A 10 0.61 -5.67 17.59
C VAL A 10 -0.88 -5.40 17.42
N ILE A 11 -1.24 -4.21 16.93
CA ILE A 11 -2.63 -3.85 16.62
C ILE A 11 -2.91 -4.30 15.19
N GLY A 12 -3.58 -5.45 15.06
CA GLY A 12 -3.99 -6.02 13.78
C GLY A 12 -5.44 -5.68 13.47
N LEU A 13 -5.67 -4.63 12.66
CA LEU A 13 -7.00 -4.33 12.14
C LEU A 13 -7.37 -5.32 11.03
N ILE A 14 -8.35 -6.17 11.29
CA ILE A 14 -9.13 -6.89 10.27
C ILE A 14 -10.59 -6.82 10.79
N GLY A 15 -11.53 -6.15 10.12
CA GLY A 15 -12.02 -6.50 8.80
C GLY A 15 -13.10 -7.57 8.96
N SER A 16 -14.33 -7.14 9.27
CA SER A 16 -15.48 -8.02 9.45
C SER A 16 -15.70 -8.90 8.22
N CYS A 17 -16.09 -10.17 8.42
CA CYS A 17 -16.53 -11.08 7.35
C CYS A 17 -17.59 -10.41 6.48
N ILE A 18 -17.21 -10.01 5.26
CA ILE A 18 -18.11 -9.62 4.18
C ILE A 18 -18.17 -10.84 3.27
N GLY A 19 -19.39 -11.32 3.00
CA GLY A 19 -19.63 -12.48 2.14
C GLY A 19 -18.92 -12.33 0.80
N LEU A 20 -18.47 -13.47 0.23
CA LEU A 20 -17.89 -13.62 -1.11
C LEU A 20 -17.42 -12.28 -1.69
N VAL A 21 -16.23 -11.80 -1.28
CA VAL A 21 -15.63 -10.62 -1.92
C VAL A 21 -15.57 -10.96 -3.40
N GLN A 22 -16.37 -10.24 -4.18
CA GLN A 22 -16.43 -10.46 -5.60
C GLN A 22 -15.03 -10.24 -6.15
N ASP A 23 -14.51 -11.22 -6.87
CA ASP A 23 -13.19 -11.14 -7.46
C ASP A 23 -13.33 -10.74 -8.94
N ASN A 24 -12.28 -10.13 -9.49
CA ASN A 24 -12.19 -9.78 -10.91
C ASN A 24 -13.32 -8.82 -11.36
N PHE A 25 -13.25 -7.57 -10.91
CA PHE A 25 -14.24 -6.53 -11.24
C PHE A 25 -13.60 -5.17 -11.56
N LEU A 26 -14.39 -4.30 -12.19
CA LEU A 26 -14.10 -2.87 -12.31
C LEU A 26 -15.10 -2.05 -11.52
N LEU A 27 -14.66 -0.90 -11.06
CA LEU A 27 -15.51 0.17 -10.57
C LEU A 27 -15.30 1.40 -11.45
N VAL A 28 -16.39 2.11 -11.74
CA VAL A 28 -16.41 3.27 -12.63
C VAL A 28 -17.25 4.36 -11.98
N THR A 29 -16.69 5.53 -11.75
CA THR A 29 -17.49 6.71 -11.39
C THR A 29 -18.19 7.24 -12.64
N ASP A 30 -19.47 7.56 -12.54
CA ASP A 30 -20.24 8.20 -13.61
C ASP A 30 -20.94 9.45 -13.07
N SER A 31 -20.48 10.61 -13.52
CA SER A 31 -21.00 11.89 -13.00
C SER A 31 -22.41 12.22 -13.49
N ASN A 32 -22.80 11.72 -14.67
CA ASN A 32 -24.15 11.96 -15.19
C ASN A 32 -25.16 10.95 -14.66
N GLU A 33 -24.70 9.79 -14.18
CA GLU A 33 -25.52 8.83 -13.45
C GLU A 33 -25.47 9.02 -11.93
N HIS A 34 -24.74 10.02 -11.43
CA HIS A 34 -24.68 10.38 -10.00
C HIS A 34 -24.26 9.21 -9.10
N GLY A 35 -23.20 8.48 -9.46
CA GLY A 35 -22.68 7.44 -8.58
C GLY A 35 -21.55 6.58 -9.16
N VAL A 36 -21.40 5.39 -8.57
CA VAL A 36 -20.38 4.41 -8.93
C VAL A 36 -21.04 3.16 -9.50
N VAL A 37 -20.53 2.68 -10.62
CA VAL A 37 -20.97 1.47 -11.31
C VAL A 37 -19.93 0.38 -11.10
N GLN A 38 -20.36 -0.81 -10.70
CA GLN A 38 -19.53 -2.00 -10.59
C GLN A 38 -19.80 -2.92 -11.79
N ILE A 39 -18.73 -3.46 -12.36
CA ILE A 39 -18.74 -4.38 -13.51
C ILE A 39 -18.04 -5.66 -13.09
N ASP A 40 -18.80 -6.76 -13.05
CA ASP A 40 -18.26 -8.11 -12.93
C ASP A 40 -17.60 -8.51 -14.25
N LEU A 41 -16.28 -8.72 -14.25
CA LEU A 41 -15.55 -9.10 -15.46
C LEU A 41 -15.64 -10.59 -15.77
N SER A 42 -16.12 -11.41 -14.82
CA SER A 42 -16.28 -12.85 -14.96
C SER A 42 -17.64 -13.19 -15.55
N ALA A 43 -18.71 -12.60 -15.00
CA ALA A 43 -20.08 -12.83 -15.45
C ALA A 43 -20.59 -11.80 -16.47
N GLY A 44 -19.91 -10.64 -16.59
CA GLY A 44 -20.37 -9.52 -17.43
C GLY A 44 -21.55 -8.73 -16.82
N ASN A 45 -21.87 -9.00 -15.56
CA ASN A 45 -22.94 -8.31 -14.84
C ASN A 45 -22.54 -6.87 -14.51
N VAL A 46 -23.50 -5.95 -14.55
CA VAL A 46 -23.26 -4.53 -14.25
C VAL A 46 -24.36 -4.02 -13.34
N TRP A 47 -23.98 -3.32 -12.27
CA TRP A 47 -24.94 -2.65 -11.37
C TRP A 47 -24.37 -1.35 -10.82
N LYS A 48 -25.27 -0.48 -10.37
CA LYS A 48 -24.89 0.73 -9.62
C LYS A 48 -24.72 0.36 -8.15
N VAL A 49 -23.62 0.78 -7.53
CA VAL A 49 -23.43 0.66 -6.08
C VAL A 49 -24.50 1.53 -5.40
N PRO A 50 -25.22 1.03 -4.38
CA PRO A 50 -26.36 1.74 -3.79
C PRO A 50 -25.91 2.85 -2.83
N LEU A 51 -25.26 3.87 -3.39
CA LEU A 51 -24.84 5.08 -2.71
C LEU A 51 -25.97 6.12 -2.71
N SER A 52 -25.85 7.11 -1.84
CA SER A 52 -26.60 8.36 -1.95
C SER A 52 -26.31 9.03 -3.30
N GLN A 53 -27.20 9.93 -3.75
CA GLN A 53 -27.01 10.61 -5.03
C GLN A 53 -25.76 11.49 -4.97
N GLN A 54 -24.76 11.18 -5.80
CA GLN A 54 -23.50 11.92 -5.86
C GLN A 54 -23.62 13.09 -6.84
N SER A 55 -23.08 14.25 -6.47
CA SER A 55 -23.25 15.47 -7.28
C SER A 55 -22.36 15.42 -8.52
N ASN A 56 -21.05 15.16 -8.35
CA ASN A 56 -20.10 15.03 -9.44
C ASN A 56 -18.90 14.15 -9.07
N PRO A 57 -19.07 12.81 -9.02
CA PRO A 57 -17.99 11.87 -8.71
C PRO A 57 -16.98 11.78 -9.87
N ILE A 58 -15.68 11.99 -9.57
CA ILE A 58 -14.61 12.05 -10.59
C ILE A 58 -13.55 10.96 -10.40
N ALA A 59 -12.76 11.01 -9.32
CA ALA A 59 -11.67 10.08 -9.08
C ALA A 59 -12.16 8.92 -8.20
N LEU A 60 -11.54 7.75 -8.35
CA LEU A 60 -11.95 6.53 -7.66
C LEU A 60 -10.74 5.67 -7.30
N ALA A 61 -10.70 5.19 -6.07
CA ALA A 61 -9.75 4.19 -5.62
C ALA A 61 -10.45 3.12 -4.77
N TYR A 62 -9.88 1.92 -4.78
CA TYR A 62 -10.38 0.79 -4.00
C TYR A 62 -9.33 0.35 -2.98
N ASP A 63 -9.77 0.18 -1.74
CA ASP A 63 -9.03 -0.42 -0.65
C ASP A 63 -9.48 -1.88 -0.47
N PRO A 64 -8.75 -2.85 -1.02
CA PRO A 64 -9.13 -4.25 -0.94
C PRO A 64 -8.99 -4.85 0.46
N LEU A 65 -8.20 -4.25 1.35
CA LEU A 65 -8.03 -4.77 2.72
C LEU A 65 -9.34 -4.67 3.53
N HIS A 66 -10.07 -3.57 3.37
CA HIS A 66 -11.34 -3.36 4.08
C HIS A 66 -12.55 -3.39 3.15
N SER A 67 -12.37 -3.77 1.88
CA SER A 67 -13.40 -3.70 0.84
C SER A 67 -14.11 -2.35 0.79
N LYS A 68 -13.34 -1.26 0.83
CA LYS A 68 -13.84 0.12 0.80
C LYS A 68 -13.52 0.80 -0.52
N ILE A 69 -14.47 1.59 -1.00
CA ILE A 69 -14.27 2.48 -2.15
C ILE A 69 -14.11 3.91 -1.64
N TYR A 70 -13.22 4.66 -2.26
CA TYR A 70 -12.95 6.07 -1.98
C TYR A 70 -13.12 6.86 -3.27
N TRP A 71 -13.85 7.96 -3.22
CA TRP A 71 -14.04 8.81 -4.40
C TRP A 71 -14.01 10.28 -4.05
N THR A 72 -13.70 11.09 -5.06
CA THR A 72 -13.77 12.54 -4.98
C THR A 72 -15.08 13.02 -5.59
N ASP A 73 -15.75 13.96 -4.92
CA ASP A 73 -16.90 14.68 -5.47
C ASP A 73 -16.51 16.16 -5.66
N VAL A 74 -16.32 16.53 -6.92
CA VAL A 74 -15.82 17.86 -7.29
C VAL A 74 -16.86 18.95 -7.05
N GLN A 75 -18.15 18.62 -7.13
CA GLN A 75 -19.21 19.60 -6.92
C GLN A 75 -19.44 19.82 -5.43
N ASP A 76 -19.44 18.76 -4.62
CA ASP A 76 -19.64 18.84 -3.17
C ASP A 76 -18.38 19.30 -2.40
N LYS A 77 -17.19 19.28 -3.04
CA LYS A 77 -15.89 19.54 -2.40
C LYS A 77 -15.58 18.53 -1.29
N LEU A 78 -15.86 17.25 -1.55
CA LEU A 78 -15.71 16.18 -0.58
C LEU A 78 -14.84 15.05 -1.12
N ILE A 79 -14.10 14.42 -0.22
CA ILE A 79 -13.61 13.05 -0.40
C ILE A 79 -14.51 12.16 0.44
N LYS A 80 -15.14 11.17 -0.20
CA LYS A 80 -16.11 10.26 0.43
C LYS A 80 -15.58 8.83 0.39
N ARG A 81 -16.10 7.98 1.27
CA ARG A 81 -15.87 6.54 1.24
C ARG A 81 -17.13 5.76 1.59
N SER A 82 -17.18 4.51 1.17
CA SER A 82 -18.18 3.53 1.60
C SER A 82 -17.59 2.13 1.54
N ASN A 83 -18.32 1.16 2.05
CA ASN A 83 -18.09 -0.23 1.70
C ASN A 83 -18.45 -0.47 0.22
N LEU A 84 -17.94 -1.56 -0.37
CA LEU A 84 -18.21 -1.95 -1.75
C LEU A 84 -19.70 -2.18 -2.04
N ASP A 85 -20.46 -2.61 -1.03
CA ASP A 85 -21.92 -2.79 -1.10
C ASP A 85 -22.72 -1.49 -0.91
N GLY A 86 -22.04 -0.34 -0.77
CA GLY A 86 -22.63 0.98 -0.54
C GLY A 86 -22.95 1.28 0.93
N THR A 87 -22.80 0.33 1.84
CA THR A 87 -23.01 0.58 3.28
C THR A 87 -21.89 1.43 3.88
N ASN A 88 -22.14 2.04 5.03
CA ASN A 88 -21.18 2.91 5.72
C ASN A 88 -20.62 4.03 4.82
N GLU A 89 -21.48 4.62 3.99
CA GLU A 89 -21.14 5.84 3.25
C GLU A 89 -20.91 7.00 4.23
N GLU A 90 -19.75 7.66 4.10
CA GLU A 90 -19.37 8.80 4.92
C GLU A 90 -18.46 9.77 4.18
N SER A 91 -18.43 11.01 4.64
CA SER A 91 -17.47 12.02 4.17
C SER A 91 -16.18 11.89 4.97
N VAL A 92 -15.08 11.57 4.28
CA VAL A 92 -13.75 11.42 4.86
C VAL A 92 -13.11 12.78 5.12
N ASN A 93 -13.28 13.72 4.17
CA ASN A 93 -12.70 15.04 4.29
C ASN A 93 -13.57 16.08 3.56
N SER A 94 -13.67 17.29 4.14
CA SER A 94 -14.28 18.46 3.52
C SER A 94 -13.20 19.42 3.04
N LEU A 95 -13.15 19.63 1.73
CA LEU A 95 -12.10 20.39 1.08
C LEU A 95 -12.46 21.88 1.00
N HIS A 96 -11.46 22.70 0.65
CA HIS A 96 -11.64 24.12 0.43
C HIS A 96 -12.63 24.40 -0.72
N ASN A 97 -13.32 25.54 -0.70
CA ASN A 97 -14.34 25.88 -1.71
C ASN A 97 -13.78 25.94 -3.15
N SER A 98 -12.52 26.33 -3.31
CA SER A 98 -11.84 26.36 -4.62
C SER A 98 -11.27 25.00 -5.06
N SER A 99 -11.40 23.96 -4.23
CA SER A 99 -10.85 22.64 -4.49
C SER A 99 -11.48 21.97 -5.72
N VAL A 100 -10.66 21.32 -6.53
CA VAL A 100 -11.07 20.46 -7.65
C VAL A 100 -10.29 19.14 -7.54
N PRO A 101 -10.74 18.20 -6.69
CA PRO A 101 -10.02 16.95 -6.45
C PRO A 101 -10.18 15.96 -7.60
N ASP A 102 -9.24 15.97 -8.54
CA ASP A 102 -9.31 15.20 -9.80
C ASP A 102 -8.61 13.83 -9.75
N GLY A 103 -7.79 13.58 -8.74
CA GLY A 103 -7.03 12.34 -8.58
C GLY A 103 -7.08 11.80 -7.15
N ILE A 104 -7.11 10.48 -6.99
CA ILE A 104 -7.04 9.81 -5.70
C ILE A 104 -6.32 8.46 -5.83
N ALA A 105 -5.48 8.13 -4.85
CA ALA A 105 -4.80 6.85 -4.73
C ALA A 105 -4.72 6.41 -3.26
N ILE A 106 -4.81 5.11 -3.01
CA ILE A 106 -4.71 4.53 -1.67
C ILE A 106 -3.35 3.85 -1.53
N ASP A 107 -2.58 4.22 -0.51
CA ASP A 107 -1.45 3.45 -0.06
C ASP A 107 -1.97 2.29 0.80
N THR A 108 -2.02 1.10 0.21
CA THR A 108 -2.51 -0.11 0.87
C THR A 108 -1.57 -0.61 1.97
N VAL A 109 -0.30 -0.16 1.97
CA VAL A 109 0.73 -0.55 2.94
C VAL A 109 0.73 0.41 4.13
N SER A 110 0.94 1.72 3.89
CA SER A 110 1.00 2.72 4.98
C SER A 110 -0.38 3.20 5.42
N ARG A 111 -1.45 2.77 4.72
CA ARG A 111 -2.85 3.09 5.05
C ARG A 111 -3.12 4.60 5.00
N LEU A 112 -2.74 5.21 3.88
CA LEU A 112 -2.92 6.64 3.60
C LEU A 112 -3.70 6.84 2.30
N VAL A 113 -4.33 8.00 2.18
CA VAL A 113 -4.96 8.50 0.95
C VAL A 113 -4.08 9.60 0.39
N PHE A 114 -3.67 9.48 -0.86
CA PHE A 114 -3.05 10.56 -1.61
C PHE A 114 -4.07 11.08 -2.61
N TYR A 115 -4.13 12.40 -2.79
CA TYR A 115 -5.02 13.00 -3.77
C TYR A 115 -4.38 14.24 -4.39
N THR A 116 -4.80 14.56 -5.60
CA THR A 116 -4.40 15.79 -6.29
C THR A 116 -5.57 16.75 -6.35
N ASP A 117 -5.26 18.04 -6.35
CA ASP A 117 -6.24 19.10 -6.46
C ASP A 117 -5.84 20.07 -7.56
N THR A 118 -6.59 20.04 -8.65
CA THR A 118 -6.41 20.92 -9.81
C THR A 118 -6.73 22.38 -9.48
N GLY A 119 -7.65 22.63 -8.54
CA GLY A 119 -8.12 23.98 -8.23
C GLY A 119 -7.20 24.74 -7.28
N LEU A 120 -6.40 24.01 -6.51
CA LEU A 120 -5.42 24.56 -5.57
C LEU A 120 -3.97 24.32 -5.99
N ASP A 121 -3.73 23.58 -7.07
CA ASP A 121 -2.40 23.15 -7.53
C ASP A 121 -1.59 22.44 -6.44
N ILE A 122 -2.23 21.46 -5.78
CA ILE A 122 -1.58 20.68 -4.71
C ILE A 122 -1.65 19.18 -4.94
N ILE A 123 -0.70 18.48 -4.31
CA ILE A 123 -0.81 17.06 -3.97
C ILE A 123 -0.82 16.97 -2.46
N ALA A 124 -1.80 16.28 -1.90
CA ALA A 124 -2.00 16.16 -0.47
C ALA A 124 -2.15 14.70 -0.06
N VAL A 125 -1.88 14.46 1.22
CA VAL A 125 -1.92 13.14 1.85
C VAL A 125 -2.74 13.21 3.12
N MET A 126 -3.49 12.14 3.41
CA MET A 126 -4.22 12.01 4.65
C MET A 126 -4.35 10.58 5.15
N THR A 127 -4.75 10.41 6.41
CA THR A 127 -5.19 9.10 6.93
C THR A 127 -6.48 8.65 6.24
N LEU A 128 -6.76 7.34 6.23
CA LEU A 128 -7.98 6.78 5.62
C LEU A 128 -9.29 7.35 6.20
N ASP A 129 -9.26 7.84 7.44
CA ASP A 129 -10.37 8.51 8.11
C ASP A 129 -10.35 10.04 7.97
N GLY A 130 -9.37 10.58 7.24
CA GLY A 130 -9.25 12.00 6.91
C GLY A 130 -8.81 12.93 8.05
N ARG A 131 -8.56 12.41 9.26
CA ARG A 131 -8.24 13.23 10.44
C ARG A 131 -6.89 13.93 10.36
N HIS A 132 -5.90 13.26 9.80
CA HIS A 132 -4.58 13.83 9.61
C HIS A 132 -4.41 14.13 8.14
N HIS A 133 -4.48 15.41 7.79
CA HIS A 133 -4.46 15.91 6.42
C HIS A 133 -3.32 16.90 6.25
N PHE A 134 -2.53 16.74 5.19
CA PHE A 134 -1.32 17.51 4.97
C PHE A 134 -1.12 17.78 3.47
N THR A 135 -0.74 19.01 3.12
CA THR A 135 -0.34 19.36 1.76
C THR A 135 1.11 18.95 1.54
N LEU A 136 1.33 17.96 0.68
CA LEU A 136 2.63 17.34 0.43
C LEU A 136 3.48 18.13 -0.57
N LEU A 137 2.84 18.62 -1.64
CA LEU A 137 3.45 19.44 -2.68
C LEU A 137 2.49 20.56 -3.07
N ASP A 138 2.99 21.79 -3.14
CA ASP A 138 2.22 23.02 -3.46
C ASP A 138 2.99 24.01 -4.36
N VAL A 139 4.21 23.68 -4.77
CA VAL A 139 5.06 24.54 -5.61
C VAL A 139 5.27 23.91 -6.97
N GLY A 140 5.06 24.68 -8.06
CA GLY A 140 5.38 24.26 -9.42
C GLY A 140 4.49 23.14 -9.97
N LEU A 141 3.32 22.94 -9.36
CA LEU A 141 2.20 22.20 -9.92
C LEU A 141 1.34 23.19 -10.72
N ASP A 142 0.78 22.71 -11.83
CA ASP A 142 -0.10 23.48 -12.71
C ASP A 142 -1.16 22.50 -13.22
N GLU A 143 -2.27 22.40 -12.50
CA GLU A 143 -3.35 21.46 -12.75
C GLU A 143 -2.95 19.95 -12.63
N PRO A 144 -2.57 19.45 -11.43
CA PRO A 144 -2.25 18.04 -11.22
C PRO A 144 -3.52 17.14 -11.22
N ARG A 145 -3.52 16.03 -11.97
CA ARG A 145 -4.71 15.20 -12.21
C ARG A 145 -4.57 13.72 -11.81
N GLY A 146 -4.03 12.86 -12.65
CA GLY A 146 -3.95 11.43 -12.35
C GLY A 146 -2.82 11.18 -11.37
N ILE A 147 -3.02 10.36 -10.32
CA ILE A 147 -1.96 9.98 -9.37
C ILE A 147 -1.98 8.47 -9.13
N VAL A 148 -0.81 7.86 -9.08
CA VAL A 148 -0.62 6.46 -8.68
C VAL A 148 0.60 6.29 -7.79
N LEU A 149 0.52 5.30 -6.91
CA LEU A 149 1.54 5.04 -5.89
C LEU A 149 2.22 3.71 -6.18
N HIS A 150 3.51 3.64 -5.89
CA HIS A 150 4.28 2.40 -5.86
C HIS A 150 4.83 2.19 -4.44
N PRO A 151 4.01 1.69 -3.49
CA PRO A 151 4.39 1.60 -2.08
C PRO A 151 5.69 0.83 -1.83
N ALA A 152 5.91 -0.27 -2.56
CA ALA A 152 7.11 -1.09 -2.44
C ALA A 152 8.43 -0.36 -2.78
N THR A 153 8.37 0.77 -3.51
CA THR A 153 9.54 1.62 -3.79
C THR A 153 9.44 3.00 -3.15
N GLY A 154 8.34 3.30 -2.44
CA GLY A 154 8.09 4.61 -1.85
C GLY A 154 7.99 5.74 -2.87
N LEU A 155 7.55 5.45 -4.10
CA LEU A 155 7.42 6.46 -5.17
C LEU A 155 5.95 6.76 -5.48
N MET A 156 5.66 8.00 -5.85
CA MET A 156 4.39 8.43 -6.42
C MET A 156 4.62 9.06 -7.79
N TYR A 157 3.68 8.84 -8.70
CA TYR A 157 3.69 9.37 -10.05
C TYR A 157 2.39 10.10 -10.31
N TRP A 158 2.45 11.23 -11.00
CA TRP A 158 1.24 11.96 -11.37
C TRP A 158 1.35 12.64 -12.73
N THR A 159 0.19 12.96 -13.30
CA THR A 159 0.05 13.82 -14.47
C THR A 159 -0.26 15.25 -14.07
N ASP A 160 0.24 16.19 -14.85
CA ASP A 160 0.01 17.63 -14.70
C ASP A 160 -0.29 18.15 -16.11
N TRP A 161 -1.46 18.74 -16.30
CA TRP A 161 -2.03 19.03 -17.62
C TRP A 161 -2.18 20.53 -17.91
N GLY A 162 -1.61 21.38 -17.07
CA GLY A 162 -1.65 22.83 -17.23
C GLY A 162 -0.85 23.33 -18.44
N SER A 163 -0.25 24.50 -18.31
CA SER A 163 0.42 25.18 -19.42
C SER A 163 1.56 24.37 -20.06
N SER A 164 2.24 23.53 -19.26
CA SER A 164 3.36 22.68 -19.68
C SER A 164 3.11 21.21 -19.30
N PRO A 165 2.29 20.47 -20.09
CA PRO A 165 1.86 19.12 -19.74
C PRO A 165 3.03 18.15 -19.55
N LYS A 166 2.98 17.38 -18.47
CA LYS A 166 4.09 16.54 -18.01
C LYS A 166 3.61 15.38 -17.14
N ILE A 167 4.50 14.39 -16.98
CA ILE A 167 4.38 13.34 -15.99
C ILE A 167 5.59 13.44 -15.07
N GLU A 168 5.33 13.44 -13.78
CA GLU A 168 6.34 13.60 -12.75
C GLU A 168 6.36 12.40 -11.81
N VAL A 169 7.49 12.27 -11.11
CA VAL A 169 7.71 11.30 -10.05
C VAL A 169 8.33 11.99 -8.86
N ALA A 170 7.96 11.58 -7.65
CA ALA A 170 8.62 11.95 -6.42
C ALA A 170 8.62 10.76 -5.46
N ALA A 171 9.42 10.83 -4.41
CA ALA A 171 9.18 9.98 -3.25
C ALA A 171 7.82 10.35 -2.62
N MET A 172 7.18 9.39 -1.96
CA MET A 172 5.87 9.56 -1.33
C MET A 172 5.86 10.55 -0.15
N ASP A 173 7.03 11.06 0.24
CA ASP A 173 7.21 12.17 1.19
C ASP A 173 7.36 13.55 0.52
N GLY A 174 7.23 13.60 -0.81
CA GLY A 174 7.38 14.81 -1.61
C GLY A 174 8.84 15.13 -2.01
N THR A 175 9.84 14.37 -1.55
CA THR A 175 11.23 14.61 -1.92
C THR A 175 11.60 14.01 -3.28
N SER A 176 12.78 14.35 -3.79
CA SER A 176 13.34 13.78 -5.03
C SER A 176 12.42 13.92 -6.26
N ARG A 177 11.58 14.95 -6.26
CA ARG A 177 10.66 15.29 -7.35
C ARG A 177 11.43 15.58 -8.64
N ARG A 178 11.00 14.97 -9.74
CA ARG A 178 11.53 15.22 -11.08
C ARG A 178 10.48 14.92 -12.16
N VAL A 179 10.63 15.60 -13.30
CA VAL A 179 9.86 15.33 -14.52
C VAL A 179 10.45 14.13 -15.26
N ILE A 180 9.63 13.12 -15.57
CA ILE A 180 10.04 11.94 -16.34
C ILE A 180 9.53 11.96 -17.78
N VAL A 181 8.41 12.63 -18.05
CA VAL A 181 7.88 12.81 -19.40
C VAL A 181 7.47 14.27 -19.59
N ARG A 182 7.94 14.89 -20.68
CA ARG A 182 7.41 16.16 -21.19
C ARG A 182 6.51 15.88 -22.38
N ILE A 183 5.36 16.54 -22.43
CA ILE A 183 4.38 16.35 -23.49
C ILE A 183 4.15 17.68 -24.20
N SER A 184 4.12 17.65 -25.53
CA SER A 184 3.90 18.85 -26.33
C SER A 184 2.51 19.42 -26.07
N SER A 185 2.45 20.69 -25.71
CA SER A 185 1.20 21.43 -25.55
C SER A 185 0.57 21.75 -26.92
N PRO A 186 -0.77 21.70 -27.06
CA PRO A 186 -1.75 21.32 -26.04
C PRO A 186 -1.87 19.81 -25.86
N SER A 187 -1.92 19.32 -24.62
CA SER A 187 -2.09 17.91 -24.25
C SER A 187 -2.87 17.81 -22.94
N TRP A 188 -3.68 16.76 -22.77
CA TRP A 188 -4.46 16.51 -21.55
C TRP A 188 -4.13 15.14 -20.98
N PRO A 189 -2.96 14.95 -20.34
CA PRO A 189 -2.62 13.69 -19.68
C PRO A 189 -3.57 13.47 -18.50
N ASN A 190 -4.57 12.61 -18.69
CA ASN A 190 -5.64 12.39 -17.74
C ASN A 190 -5.23 11.32 -16.73
N GLY A 191 -5.81 10.12 -16.82
CA GLY A 191 -5.48 9.01 -15.93
C GLY A 191 -4.08 8.46 -16.18
N LEU A 192 -3.49 7.92 -15.12
CA LEU A 192 -2.20 7.24 -15.10
C LEU A 192 -2.37 5.91 -14.33
N THR A 193 -1.65 4.88 -14.74
CA THR A 193 -1.60 3.59 -14.06
C THR A 193 -0.22 2.98 -14.23
N LEU A 194 0.12 1.99 -13.41
CA LEU A 194 1.45 1.38 -13.41
C LEU A 194 1.33 -0.15 -13.40
N ASP A 195 2.24 -0.78 -14.15
CA ASP A 195 2.56 -2.19 -14.05
C ASP A 195 3.82 -2.30 -13.19
N THR A 196 3.64 -2.69 -11.93
CA THR A 196 4.71 -2.84 -10.92
C THR A 196 5.76 -3.84 -11.38
N PHE A 197 5.35 -4.95 -11.99
CA PHE A 197 6.22 -6.05 -12.39
C PHE A 197 6.89 -5.80 -13.73
N GLY A 198 6.11 -5.35 -14.72
CA GLY A 198 6.63 -4.95 -16.02
C GLY A 198 7.43 -3.65 -15.97
N LYS A 199 7.40 -2.92 -14.85
CA LYS A 199 8.07 -1.63 -14.63
C LYS A 199 7.70 -0.60 -15.69
N ARG A 200 6.40 -0.50 -15.98
CA ARG A 200 5.87 0.44 -16.97
C ARG A 200 4.79 1.32 -16.39
N LEU A 201 4.79 2.58 -16.81
CA LEU A 201 3.69 3.51 -16.63
C LEU A 201 2.86 3.52 -17.91
N TYR A 202 1.55 3.72 -17.75
CA TYR A 202 0.60 3.90 -18.83
C TYR A 202 -0.30 5.08 -18.50
N TRP A 203 -0.53 5.95 -19.48
CA TRP A 203 -1.44 7.08 -19.31
C TRP A 203 -2.29 7.25 -20.55
N CYS A 204 -3.40 7.97 -20.39
CA CYS A 204 -4.23 8.37 -21.50
C CYS A 204 -4.20 9.90 -21.68
N ASP A 205 -4.22 10.33 -22.94
CA ASP A 205 -4.29 11.74 -23.31
C ASP A 205 -5.67 12.04 -23.92
N GLY A 206 -6.45 12.88 -23.24
CA GLY A 206 -7.80 13.26 -23.68
C GLY A 206 -7.83 14.24 -24.85
N LYS A 207 -6.73 14.94 -25.13
CA LYS A 207 -6.61 15.90 -26.24
C LYS A 207 -6.26 15.19 -27.54
N HIS A 208 -5.29 14.29 -27.48
CA HIS A 208 -4.80 13.54 -28.64
C HIS A 208 -5.58 12.23 -28.87
N GLY A 209 -6.34 11.75 -27.88
CA GLY A 209 -7.04 10.47 -27.95
C GLY A 209 -6.06 9.31 -27.98
N THR A 210 -4.98 9.39 -27.21
CA THR A 210 -3.91 8.38 -27.18
C THR A 210 -3.86 7.63 -25.86
N ILE A 211 -3.42 6.37 -25.91
CA ILE A 211 -2.90 5.66 -24.73
C ILE A 211 -1.43 5.43 -25.00
N GLU A 212 -0.60 5.81 -24.04
CA GLU A 212 0.85 5.77 -24.14
C GLU A 212 1.46 5.00 -22.99
N SER A 213 2.72 4.61 -23.15
CA SER A 213 3.47 3.87 -22.16
C SER A 213 4.92 4.33 -22.10
N THR A 214 5.53 4.22 -20.94
CA THR A 214 6.96 4.43 -20.72
C THR A 214 7.46 3.45 -19.65
N THR A 215 8.76 3.21 -19.56
CA THR A 215 9.33 2.64 -18.32
C THR A 215 9.23 3.64 -17.17
N LEU A 216 9.39 3.17 -15.92
CA LEU A 216 9.23 4.02 -14.72
C LEU A 216 10.17 5.24 -14.67
N ASP A 217 11.28 5.25 -15.41
CA ASP A 217 12.21 6.38 -15.48
C ASP A 217 11.92 7.38 -16.61
N GLY A 218 10.89 7.12 -17.44
CA GLY A 218 10.53 7.95 -18.60
C GLY A 218 11.14 7.51 -19.93
N SER A 219 11.97 6.45 -19.95
CA SER A 219 12.56 5.92 -21.18
C SER A 219 11.65 4.91 -21.90
N ASP A 220 11.94 4.60 -23.16
CA ASP A 220 11.16 3.67 -24.00
C ASP A 220 9.66 4.06 -24.09
N ARG A 221 9.42 5.37 -24.32
CA ARG A 221 8.09 5.92 -24.56
C ARG A 221 7.50 5.37 -25.86
N LYS A 222 6.27 4.88 -25.80
CA LYS A 222 5.51 4.29 -26.92
C LYS A 222 4.07 4.77 -26.90
N VAL A 223 3.54 5.10 -28.08
CA VAL A 223 2.10 5.26 -28.28
C VAL A 223 1.52 3.87 -28.57
N LEU A 224 0.61 3.40 -27.73
CA LEU A 224 -0.03 2.10 -27.89
C LEU A 224 -1.26 2.20 -28.81
N ILE A 225 -2.03 3.28 -28.67
CA ILE A 225 -3.27 3.51 -29.43
C ILE A 225 -3.41 4.99 -29.76
N THR A 226 -4.00 5.28 -30.91
CA THR A 226 -4.46 6.61 -31.29
C THR A 226 -5.86 6.50 -31.88
N THR A 227 -6.83 7.16 -31.25
CA THR A 227 -8.21 7.24 -31.70
C THR A 227 -8.59 8.72 -31.84
N PRO A 228 -8.40 9.32 -33.02
CA PRO A 228 -8.69 10.73 -33.23
C PRO A 228 -10.15 11.07 -32.85
N GLY A 229 -10.32 12.11 -32.04
CA GLY A 229 -11.63 12.58 -31.60
C GLY A 229 -12.18 11.90 -30.34
N SER A 230 -11.53 10.85 -29.81
CA SER A 230 -11.81 10.33 -28.47
C SER A 230 -11.36 11.30 -27.38
N HIS A 231 -11.91 11.12 -26.17
CA HIS A 231 -11.49 11.83 -24.97
C HIS A 231 -11.33 10.81 -23.85
N PHE A 232 -10.19 10.12 -23.84
CA PHE A 232 -9.88 9.14 -22.80
C PHE A 232 -9.66 9.85 -21.46
N PHE A 233 -10.19 9.28 -20.37
CA PHE A 233 -10.14 9.92 -19.05
C PHE A 233 -9.52 9.04 -17.97
N GLY A 234 -10.21 7.98 -17.55
CA GLY A 234 -9.70 7.01 -16.59
C GLY A 234 -8.92 5.91 -17.30
N ILE A 235 -7.88 5.39 -16.65
CA ILE A 235 -7.13 4.21 -17.09
C ILE A 235 -6.68 3.41 -15.87
N VAL A 236 -6.77 2.08 -15.95
CA VAL A 236 -6.28 1.18 -14.90
C VAL A 236 -5.69 -0.09 -15.52
N PHE A 237 -4.52 -0.48 -15.04
CA PHE A 237 -3.87 -1.72 -15.41
C PHE A 237 -4.31 -2.85 -14.48
N MET A 238 -4.77 -3.94 -15.07
CA MET A 238 -4.99 -5.19 -14.38
C MET A 238 -4.57 -6.31 -15.33
N ALA A 239 -3.39 -6.86 -15.07
CA ALA A 239 -2.68 -7.72 -16.00
C ALA A 239 -3.57 -8.83 -16.59
N PRO A 240 -3.52 -9.07 -17.92
CA PRO A 240 -2.70 -8.41 -18.94
C PRO A 240 -3.42 -7.23 -19.64
N LYS A 241 -4.40 -6.60 -19.02
CA LYS A 241 -5.30 -5.64 -19.69
C LYS A 241 -5.14 -4.23 -19.15
N LEU A 242 -5.19 -3.25 -20.05
CA LEU A 242 -5.40 -1.85 -19.73
C LEU A 242 -6.85 -1.51 -20.00
N TYR A 243 -7.60 -1.17 -18.96
CA TYR A 243 -8.97 -0.72 -19.03
C TYR A 243 -8.99 0.80 -19.04
N TYR A 244 -9.88 1.41 -19.81
CA TYR A 244 -9.97 2.87 -19.91
C TYR A 244 -11.40 3.33 -20.23
N THR A 245 -11.71 4.56 -19.81
CA THR A 245 -12.98 5.25 -20.09
C THR A 245 -12.80 6.29 -21.19
N ASP A 246 -13.85 6.51 -21.97
CA ASP A 246 -13.89 7.55 -22.99
C ASP A 246 -15.19 8.35 -22.87
N TRP A 247 -15.08 9.68 -22.73
CA TRP A 247 -16.24 10.57 -22.66
C TRP A 247 -17.00 10.68 -23.97
N LYS A 248 -16.36 10.40 -25.11
CA LYS A 248 -16.96 10.56 -26.44
C LYS A 248 -17.73 9.32 -26.85
N SER A 249 -17.11 8.16 -26.78
CA SER A 249 -17.81 6.89 -27.02
C SER A 249 -18.73 6.49 -25.86
N ARG A 250 -18.53 7.05 -24.65
CA ARG A 250 -19.29 6.73 -23.43
C ARG A 250 -19.24 5.25 -23.07
N HIS A 251 -18.09 4.64 -23.30
CA HIS A 251 -17.84 3.23 -23.04
C HIS A 251 -16.61 3.03 -22.15
N VAL A 252 -16.58 1.86 -21.50
CA VAL A 252 -15.37 1.30 -20.90
C VAL A 252 -14.83 0.27 -21.88
N SER A 253 -13.59 0.47 -22.32
CA SER A 253 -12.89 -0.44 -23.23
C SER A 253 -11.62 -0.96 -22.57
N TYR A 254 -11.05 -2.01 -23.14
CA TYR A 254 -9.74 -2.50 -22.76
C TYR A 254 -8.91 -2.88 -23.97
N ILE A 255 -7.60 -2.88 -23.77
CA ILE A 255 -6.61 -3.43 -24.69
C ILE A 255 -5.73 -4.41 -23.93
N ASN A 256 -5.17 -5.40 -24.63
CA ASN A 256 -4.19 -6.29 -24.02
C ASN A 256 -2.79 -5.67 -24.16
N VAL A 257 -1.98 -5.83 -23.12
CA VAL A 257 -0.56 -5.50 -23.11
C VAL A 257 0.22 -6.68 -22.53
N PRO A 258 1.37 -7.07 -23.11
CA PRO A 258 2.06 -6.41 -24.22
C PRO A 258 1.70 -7.00 -25.60
N ASP A 259 0.59 -6.58 -26.21
CA ASP A 259 0.33 -6.88 -27.63
C ASP A 259 1.15 -5.92 -28.51
N SER A 260 1.71 -6.43 -29.62
CA SER A 260 2.46 -5.61 -30.58
C SER A 260 1.57 -4.62 -31.34
N THR A 261 0.30 -4.97 -31.53
CA THR A 261 -0.73 -4.12 -32.12
C THR A 261 -2.00 -4.20 -31.27
N PRO A 262 -2.06 -3.45 -30.15
CA PRO A 262 -3.20 -3.49 -29.25
C PRO A 262 -4.49 -3.07 -29.97
N SER A 263 -5.57 -3.83 -29.78
CA SER A 263 -6.88 -3.53 -30.38
C SER A 263 -7.91 -3.24 -29.29
N PRO A 264 -8.62 -2.09 -29.35
CA PRO A 264 -9.72 -1.78 -28.45
C PRO A 264 -10.82 -2.83 -28.46
N ARG A 265 -11.26 -3.24 -27.27
CA ARG A 265 -12.41 -4.12 -27.06
C ARG A 265 -13.32 -3.55 -25.99
N LEU A 266 -14.63 -3.61 -26.21
CA LEU A 266 -15.61 -3.21 -25.20
C LEU A 266 -15.56 -4.18 -24.01
N VAL A 267 -15.64 -3.64 -22.79
CA VAL A 267 -15.81 -4.46 -21.59
C VAL A 267 -17.24 -4.99 -21.52
N VAL A 268 -18.21 -4.09 -21.73
CA VAL A 268 -19.64 -4.38 -21.75
C VAL A 268 -20.32 -3.51 -22.81
N SER A 269 -21.44 -3.96 -23.37
CA SER A 269 -22.24 -3.20 -24.35
C SER A 269 -23.09 -2.08 -23.71
N ARG A 270 -22.79 -1.70 -22.47
CA ARG A 270 -23.45 -0.60 -21.75
C ARG A 270 -22.93 0.74 -22.23
N VAL A 271 -23.83 1.70 -22.38
CA VAL A 271 -23.53 3.10 -22.62
C VAL A 271 -23.61 3.85 -21.30
N PHE A 272 -22.53 4.54 -20.92
CA PHE A 272 -22.44 5.33 -19.70
C PHE A 272 -22.95 6.76 -19.93
N GLY A 273 -23.24 7.48 -18.85
CA GLY A 273 -23.59 8.89 -18.88
C GLY A 273 -22.35 9.75 -19.17
N ARG A 274 -21.39 9.73 -18.24
CA ARG A 274 -20.05 10.32 -18.37
C ARG A 274 -19.06 9.53 -17.49
N PRO A 275 -18.43 8.47 -18.03
CA PRO A 275 -17.56 7.62 -17.24
C PRO A 275 -16.22 8.32 -16.96
N ASN A 276 -15.86 8.46 -15.69
CA ASN A 276 -14.68 9.18 -15.22
C ASN A 276 -13.60 8.20 -14.74
N GLY A 277 -13.23 8.23 -13.45
CA GLY A 277 -12.24 7.38 -12.83
C GLY A 277 -12.58 5.89 -12.87
N LEU A 278 -11.52 5.08 -12.82
CA LEU A 278 -11.57 3.63 -12.81
C LEU A 278 -10.77 3.08 -11.63
N ALA A 279 -11.31 2.04 -11.00
CA ALA A 279 -10.55 1.13 -10.16
C ALA A 279 -10.77 -0.30 -10.64
N ALA A 280 -9.75 -1.15 -10.54
CA ALA A 280 -9.85 -2.56 -10.89
C ALA A 280 -9.37 -3.40 -9.72
N TYR A 281 -9.98 -4.57 -9.54
CA TYR A 281 -9.55 -5.52 -8.53
C TYR A 281 -9.57 -6.94 -9.08
N ASN A 282 -8.46 -7.64 -8.84
CA ASN A 282 -8.33 -9.06 -9.05
C ASN A 282 -7.37 -9.60 -7.99
N SER A 283 -7.79 -10.62 -7.25
CA SER A 283 -7.05 -11.24 -6.17
C SER A 283 -5.69 -11.75 -6.60
N THR A 284 -5.55 -12.22 -7.85
CA THR A 284 -4.28 -12.71 -8.41
C THR A 284 -3.32 -11.57 -8.71
N THR A 285 -3.81 -10.46 -9.26
CA THR A 285 -2.98 -9.27 -9.51
C THR A 285 -2.51 -8.66 -8.19
N TYR A 286 -3.42 -8.53 -7.23
CA TYR A 286 -3.11 -8.01 -5.89
C TYR A 286 -2.16 -8.93 -5.10
N ALA A 287 -2.37 -10.25 -5.18
CA ALA A 287 -1.47 -11.25 -4.63
C ALA A 287 -0.08 -11.23 -5.27
N ARG A 288 0.01 -10.92 -6.58
CA ARG A 288 1.28 -10.76 -7.27
C ARG A 288 2.04 -9.57 -6.73
N GLU A 289 1.38 -8.42 -6.51
CA GLU A 289 1.91 -7.18 -5.91
C GLU A 289 2.39 -7.32 -4.45
N GLY A 290 2.44 -8.55 -3.94
CA GLY A 290 2.94 -8.87 -2.61
C GLY A 290 1.85 -8.89 -1.55
N LEU A 291 0.57 -8.67 -1.92
CA LEU A 291 -0.54 -8.63 -0.98
C LEU A 291 -1.38 -9.91 -1.13
N LYS A 292 -0.82 -11.04 -0.71
CA LYS A 292 -1.56 -12.31 -0.64
C LYS A 292 -2.50 -12.29 0.57
N PHE A 293 -3.80 -12.17 0.31
CA PHE A 293 -4.79 -12.73 1.22
C PHE A 293 -4.81 -14.25 1.04
N ALA A 294 -4.83 -14.99 2.15
CA ALA A 294 -4.90 -16.44 2.14
C ALA A 294 -6.19 -16.90 1.41
N ASN A 295 -6.06 -17.37 0.17
CA ASN A 295 -7.21 -17.90 -0.57
C ASN A 295 -7.53 -19.33 -0.12
N GLY A 296 -8.77 -19.50 0.34
CA GLY A 296 -9.68 -20.52 -0.17
C GLY A 296 -9.42 -21.97 0.22
N THR A 297 -10.02 -22.38 1.33
CA THR A 297 -10.63 -23.72 1.46
C THR A 297 -11.98 -23.60 2.16
N GLU A 298 -13.01 -24.03 1.45
CA GLU A 298 -14.39 -24.38 1.84
C GLU A 298 -14.84 -24.00 3.26
N CYS A 299 -15.79 -23.05 3.35
CA CYS A 299 -16.52 -22.76 4.58
C CYS A 299 -17.60 -23.81 4.82
N SER A 300 -17.37 -24.69 5.78
CA SER A 300 -18.45 -25.30 6.57
C SER A 300 -19.04 -24.21 7.49
N PRO A 301 -20.37 -24.16 7.69
CA PRO A 301 -20.99 -23.11 8.49
C PRO A 301 -20.77 -23.42 9.98
N SER A 302 -19.81 -22.76 10.61
CA SER A 302 -19.81 -22.61 12.07
C SER A 302 -19.89 -21.13 12.40
N THR A 303 -21.02 -20.78 13.01
CA THR A 303 -21.27 -19.52 13.71
C THR A 303 -20.14 -19.22 14.69
N ASP A 304 -19.30 -18.23 14.39
CA ASP A 304 -18.78 -17.33 15.41
C ASP A 304 -18.19 -16.06 14.78
N LYS A 305 -18.48 -14.94 15.46
CA LYS A 305 -18.15 -13.57 15.10
C LYS A 305 -16.69 -13.24 15.43
N ALA A 306 -16.18 -12.21 14.74
CA ALA A 306 -14.93 -11.48 14.99
C ALA A 306 -13.63 -12.21 14.59
N GLN A 307 -12.77 -11.52 13.84
CA GLN A 307 -11.38 -11.95 13.65
C GLN A 307 -10.50 -10.83 14.19
N ASP A 308 -9.92 -11.11 15.35
CA ASP A 308 -9.59 -10.15 16.38
C ASP A 308 -8.11 -9.76 16.39
N ASN A 309 -7.85 -8.54 16.87
CA ASN A 309 -6.53 -8.11 17.32
C ASN A 309 -5.93 -9.19 18.24
N PHE A 310 -4.64 -9.51 18.10
CA PHE A 310 -4.00 -10.55 18.92
C PHE A 310 -2.62 -10.12 19.39
N LEU A 311 -2.20 -10.67 20.53
CA LEU A 311 -0.87 -10.53 21.09
C LEU A 311 -0.06 -11.80 20.80
N LEU A 312 1.17 -11.66 20.35
CA LEU A 312 2.14 -12.74 20.32
C LEU A 312 3.10 -12.61 21.50
N VAL A 313 3.34 -13.72 22.18
CA VAL A 313 4.23 -13.78 23.34
C VAL A 313 5.23 -14.91 23.12
N ALA A 314 6.51 -14.57 23.19
CA ALA A 314 7.57 -15.55 23.38
C ALA A 314 7.80 -15.75 24.88
N ASP A 315 7.56 -16.96 25.37
CA ASP A 315 7.79 -17.32 26.77
C ASP A 315 8.90 -18.38 26.83
N SER A 316 10.10 -17.91 27.13
CA SER A 316 11.29 -18.76 27.30
C SER A 316 11.18 -19.70 28.50
N GLY A 317 10.52 -19.27 29.57
CA GLY A 317 10.28 -20.09 30.77
C GLY A 317 9.40 -21.30 30.47
N ARG A 318 8.40 -21.12 29.61
CA ARG A 318 7.52 -22.19 29.11
C ARG A 318 7.97 -22.83 27.80
N LYS A 319 9.09 -22.36 27.22
CA LYS A 319 9.66 -22.86 25.97
C LYS A 319 8.63 -22.89 24.84
N GLY A 320 7.97 -21.75 24.60
CA GLY A 320 6.90 -21.70 23.62
C GLY A 320 6.50 -20.30 23.17
N LEU A 321 5.90 -20.26 21.99
CA LEU A 321 5.19 -19.10 21.47
C LEU A 321 3.69 -19.23 21.77
N TYR A 322 3.07 -18.12 22.12
CA TYR A 322 1.66 -18.05 22.47
C TYR A 322 0.98 -16.93 21.70
N LYS A 323 -0.23 -17.21 21.21
CA LYS A 323 -1.14 -16.23 20.64
C LYS A 323 -2.27 -15.99 21.64
N LEU A 324 -2.44 -14.75 22.08
CA LEU A 324 -3.55 -14.33 22.90
C LEU A 324 -4.51 -13.50 22.06
N ASP A 325 -5.79 -13.85 22.10
CA ASP A 325 -6.83 -13.09 21.44
C ASP A 325 -7.29 -11.92 22.31
N LEU A 326 -7.27 -10.70 21.78
CA LEU A 326 -7.62 -9.49 22.52
C LEU A 326 -9.14 -9.26 22.62
N SER A 327 -9.98 -10.08 21.98
CA SER A 327 -11.43 -10.04 22.16
C SER A 327 -11.95 -10.78 23.41
N GLY A 328 -11.04 -11.34 24.21
CA GLY A 328 -11.37 -12.02 25.47
C GLY A 328 -11.12 -13.52 25.46
N GLY A 329 -10.24 -14.02 24.59
CA GLY A 329 -9.85 -15.43 24.53
C GLY A 329 -8.68 -15.81 25.45
N ASN A 330 -8.55 -17.10 25.75
CA ASN A 330 -7.37 -17.65 26.44
C ASN A 330 -6.14 -17.69 25.51
N ALA A 331 -4.94 -17.52 26.07
CA ALA A 331 -3.69 -17.69 25.33
C ALA A 331 -3.57 -19.13 24.79
N ARG A 332 -3.41 -19.26 23.47
CA ARG A 332 -3.21 -20.53 22.77
C ARG A 332 -1.73 -20.70 22.47
N ARG A 333 -1.19 -21.87 22.80
CA ARG A 333 0.20 -22.22 22.43
C ARG A 333 0.26 -22.52 20.94
N ILE A 334 1.27 -21.99 20.25
CA ILE A 334 1.56 -22.29 18.85
C ILE A 334 2.35 -23.60 18.79
N SER A 335 1.87 -24.56 17.99
CA SER A 335 2.43 -25.91 17.91
C SER A 335 3.64 -25.95 16.99
N LEU A 336 4.83 -25.86 17.56
CA LEU A 336 6.11 -25.95 16.83
C LEU A 336 6.68 -27.37 16.88
N SER A 337 7.45 -27.74 15.85
CA SER A 337 7.93 -29.12 15.66
C SER A 337 9.01 -29.56 16.65
N ARG A 338 9.71 -28.61 17.28
CA ARG A 338 10.80 -28.86 18.25
C ARG A 338 10.63 -28.05 19.53
N GLN A 339 11.27 -28.53 20.60
CA GLN A 339 11.45 -27.77 21.83
C GLN A 339 12.30 -26.53 21.51
N THR A 340 11.66 -25.37 21.55
CA THR A 340 12.27 -24.07 21.24
C THR A 340 12.51 -23.29 22.53
N ASN A 341 13.55 -22.47 22.57
CA ASN A 341 13.69 -21.44 23.60
C ASN A 341 13.54 -20.05 22.96
N PRO A 342 12.30 -19.69 22.56
CA PRO A 342 12.07 -18.44 21.87
C PRO A 342 12.27 -17.26 22.82
N ILE A 343 12.95 -16.22 22.37
CA ILE A 343 13.18 -14.99 23.16
C ILE A 343 12.42 -13.81 22.56
N ALA A 344 12.61 -13.54 21.27
CA ALA A 344 11.91 -12.46 20.59
C ALA A 344 11.00 -13.02 19.51
N VAL A 345 9.87 -12.36 19.27
CA VAL A 345 8.91 -12.71 18.22
C VAL A 345 8.47 -11.45 17.47
N ALA A 346 8.38 -11.57 16.16
CA ALA A 346 7.82 -10.58 15.26
C ALA A 346 6.82 -11.24 14.32
N TYR A 347 5.90 -10.44 13.76
CA TYR A 347 4.87 -10.91 12.86
C TYR A 347 4.95 -10.18 11.54
N ASP A 348 4.92 -10.95 10.45
CA ASP A 348 4.73 -10.43 9.11
C ASP A 348 3.25 -10.62 8.70
N PRO A 349 2.43 -9.55 8.74
CA PRO A 349 1.03 -9.62 8.33
C PRO A 349 0.87 -9.93 6.84
N VAL A 350 1.90 -9.67 6.02
CA VAL A 350 1.83 -9.85 4.56
C VAL A 350 1.88 -11.33 4.17
N GLU A 351 2.75 -12.12 4.82
CA GLU A 351 2.82 -13.58 4.60
C GLU A 351 2.06 -14.38 5.67
N SER A 352 1.46 -13.71 6.67
CA SER A 352 0.86 -14.33 7.85
C SER A 352 1.83 -15.28 8.59
N LYS A 353 3.11 -14.88 8.62
CA LYS A 353 4.20 -15.65 9.22
C LYS A 353 4.70 -15.00 10.50
N ILE A 354 4.97 -15.82 11.49
CA ILE A 354 5.69 -15.44 12.69
C ILE A 354 7.18 -15.69 12.48
N TYR A 355 8.00 -14.77 12.97
CA TYR A 355 9.45 -14.89 13.01
C TYR A 355 9.89 -14.87 14.47
N TRP A 356 10.81 -15.73 14.86
CA TRP A 356 11.34 -15.71 16.22
C TRP A 356 12.82 -16.04 16.26
N THR A 357 13.45 -15.57 17.33
CA THR A 357 14.80 -15.94 17.70
C THR A 357 14.77 -17.05 18.72
N ASP A 358 15.64 -18.05 18.57
CA ASP A 358 15.79 -19.15 19.51
C ASP A 358 17.24 -19.21 20.03
N VAL A 359 17.38 -18.97 21.32
CA VAL A 359 18.70 -18.90 21.96
C VAL A 359 19.26 -20.26 22.35
N ALA A 360 18.44 -21.31 22.39
CA ALA A 360 18.90 -22.65 22.74
C ALA A 360 19.55 -23.33 21.54
N ASP A 361 18.95 -23.23 20.35
CA ASP A 361 19.49 -23.84 19.14
C ASP A 361 20.18 -22.86 18.18
N LYS A 362 20.26 -21.58 18.56
CA LYS A 362 20.99 -20.52 17.83
C LYS A 362 20.44 -20.32 16.42
N HIS A 363 19.12 -20.30 16.30
CA HIS A 363 18.44 -20.13 15.02
C HIS A 363 17.49 -18.93 15.01
N ILE A 364 17.33 -18.35 13.81
CA ILE A 364 16.17 -17.55 13.46
C ILE A 364 15.28 -18.41 12.58
N LYS A 365 14.01 -18.48 12.93
CA LYS A 365 13.03 -19.36 12.27
C LYS A 365 11.76 -18.58 11.96
N ARG A 366 10.95 -19.15 11.07
CA ARG A 366 9.60 -18.69 10.81
C ARG A 366 8.62 -19.83 10.63
N SER A 367 7.34 -19.56 10.84
CA SER A 367 6.25 -20.49 10.56
C SER A 367 4.97 -19.72 10.29
N ASN A 368 3.92 -20.41 9.89
CA ASN A 368 2.57 -19.86 9.95
C ASN A 368 2.15 -19.60 11.41
N LEU A 369 1.08 -18.80 11.58
CA LEU A 369 0.55 -18.43 12.90
C LEU A 369 0.04 -19.61 13.73
N ASP A 370 -0.32 -20.72 13.08
CA ASP A 370 -0.72 -21.99 13.72
C ASP A 370 0.47 -22.93 14.03
N GLY A 371 1.68 -22.56 13.59
CA GLY A 371 2.91 -23.34 13.74
C GLY A 371 3.21 -24.27 12.55
N THR A 372 2.35 -24.34 11.55
CA THR A 372 2.61 -25.11 10.32
C THR A 372 3.67 -24.43 9.45
N HIS A 373 4.26 -25.18 8.51
CA HIS A 373 5.30 -24.67 7.60
C HIS A 373 6.48 -24.01 8.34
N GLU A 374 6.97 -24.68 9.38
CA GLU A 374 8.19 -24.26 10.08
C GLU A 374 9.40 -24.32 9.14
N GLU A 375 10.09 -23.20 9.01
CA GLU A 375 11.24 -23.00 8.14
C GLU A 375 12.40 -22.42 8.96
N LEU A 376 13.59 -22.98 8.74
CA LEU A 376 14.83 -22.41 9.26
C LEU A 376 15.28 -21.27 8.35
N ILE A 377 15.44 -20.07 8.90
CA ILE A 377 15.85 -18.87 8.15
C ILE A 377 17.36 -18.66 8.25
N LYS A 378 17.93 -18.81 9.45
CA LYS A 378 19.37 -18.62 9.65
C LYS A 378 19.89 -19.42 10.84
N SER A 379 21.00 -20.13 10.64
CA SER A 379 21.87 -20.61 11.71
C SER A 379 22.88 -19.56 12.10
N LEU A 380 22.91 -19.25 13.39
CA LEU A 380 23.74 -18.22 13.98
C LEU A 380 25.03 -18.82 14.52
N HIS A 381 25.99 -17.94 14.84
CA HIS A 381 27.26 -18.34 15.40
C HIS A 381 27.08 -19.03 16.77
N SER A 382 28.00 -19.90 17.18
CA SER A 382 27.92 -20.63 18.45
C SER A 382 27.85 -19.72 19.70
N ARG A 383 28.44 -18.53 19.60
CA ARG A 383 28.43 -17.47 20.63
C ARG A 383 27.19 -16.56 20.59
N SER A 384 26.34 -16.69 19.58
CA SER A 384 25.20 -15.80 19.35
C SER A 384 24.17 -15.89 20.48
N VAL A 385 23.59 -14.76 20.85
CA VAL A 385 22.46 -14.64 21.79
C VAL A 385 21.45 -13.65 21.18
N PRO A 386 20.56 -14.13 20.28
CA PRO A 386 19.64 -13.26 19.56
C PRO A 386 18.44 -12.83 20.43
N ASP A 387 18.53 -11.65 21.04
CA ASP A 387 17.58 -11.17 22.05
C ASP A 387 16.44 -10.30 21.49
N GLY A 388 16.54 -9.83 20.25
CA GLY A 388 15.53 -8.99 19.61
C GLY A 388 15.35 -9.32 18.14
N ILE A 389 14.14 -9.14 17.64
CA ILE A 389 13.81 -9.30 16.22
C ILE A 389 12.71 -8.32 15.82
N ALA A 390 12.85 -7.76 14.62
CA ALA A 390 11.84 -6.90 14.01
C ALA A 390 11.79 -7.17 12.51
N VAL A 391 10.59 -7.09 11.94
CA VAL A 391 10.35 -7.31 10.51
C VAL A 391 9.99 -5.98 9.86
N ASP A 392 10.75 -5.59 8.84
CA ASP A 392 10.39 -4.50 7.94
C ASP A 392 9.46 -5.04 6.87
N ILE A 393 8.17 -4.78 7.06
CA ILE A 393 7.11 -5.23 6.14
C ILE A 393 7.17 -4.55 4.78
N VAL A 394 7.77 -3.36 4.68
CA VAL A 394 7.85 -2.55 3.46
C VAL A 394 9.03 -3.04 2.62
N SER A 395 10.22 -3.06 3.22
CA SER A 395 11.46 -3.46 2.54
C SER A 395 11.62 -4.98 2.43
N ARG A 396 10.74 -5.76 3.08
CA ARG A 396 10.80 -7.23 3.17
C ARG A 396 12.14 -7.72 3.74
N LEU A 397 12.52 -7.16 4.88
CA LEU A 397 13.76 -7.47 5.60
C LEU A 397 13.46 -7.89 7.05
N VAL A 398 14.34 -8.69 7.63
CA VAL A 398 14.36 -9.03 9.06
C VAL A 398 15.59 -8.40 9.68
N TYR A 399 15.40 -7.68 10.76
CA TYR A 399 16.46 -7.14 11.60
C TYR A 399 16.46 -7.91 12.92
N TYR A 400 17.63 -8.19 13.45
CA TYR A 400 17.77 -8.80 14.76
C TYR A 400 19.00 -8.24 15.48
N THR A 401 18.93 -8.26 16.80
CA THR A 401 20.01 -7.90 17.70
C THR A 401 20.62 -9.16 18.29
N ASP A 402 21.91 -9.12 18.57
CA ASP A 402 22.63 -10.23 19.17
C ASP A 402 23.54 -9.73 20.29
N THR A 403 23.19 -10.08 21.53
CA THR A 403 23.95 -9.68 22.73
C THR A 403 25.24 -10.49 22.90
N GLY A 404 25.34 -11.66 22.28
CA GLY A 404 26.56 -12.48 22.37
C GLY A 404 27.67 -12.02 21.43
N LEU A 405 27.32 -11.20 20.43
CA LEU A 405 28.23 -10.66 19.42
C LEU A 405 28.28 -9.14 19.41
N ASP A 406 27.45 -8.46 20.18
CA ASP A 406 27.27 -7.00 20.18
C ASP A 406 27.00 -6.43 18.79
N ILE A 407 26.04 -7.05 18.07
CA ILE A 407 25.69 -6.63 16.71
C ILE A 407 24.19 -6.35 16.52
N ILE A 408 23.91 -5.53 15.52
CA ILE A 408 22.63 -5.49 14.80
C ILE A 408 22.89 -6.05 13.41
N ALA A 409 22.09 -7.02 13.00
CA ALA A 409 22.19 -7.63 11.68
C ALA A 409 20.85 -7.65 10.97
N VAL A 410 20.92 -7.73 9.64
CA VAL A 410 19.76 -7.67 8.77
C VAL A 410 19.90 -8.67 7.63
N MET A 411 18.76 -9.18 7.18
CA MET A 411 18.67 -10.16 6.10
C MET A 411 17.32 -10.05 5.38
N LYS A 412 17.20 -10.67 4.22
CA LYS A 412 15.88 -10.89 3.60
C LYS A 412 15.02 -11.82 4.44
N LEU A 413 13.71 -11.79 4.23
CA LEU A 413 12.74 -12.67 4.92
C LEU A 413 13.06 -14.17 4.81
N ASP A 414 13.76 -14.58 3.74
CA ASP A 414 14.19 -15.96 3.51
C ASP A 414 15.61 -16.26 4.01
N GLY A 415 16.25 -15.31 4.70
CA GLY A 415 17.59 -15.45 5.28
C GLY A 415 18.74 -15.15 4.32
N ARG A 416 18.47 -14.90 3.03
CA ARG A 416 19.50 -14.49 2.07
C ARG A 416 19.97 -13.07 2.33
N ASN A 417 21.15 -12.75 1.79
CA ASN A 417 21.79 -11.43 1.92
C ASN A 417 21.85 -10.98 3.38
N HIS A 418 22.34 -11.88 4.24
CA HIS A 418 22.58 -11.59 5.65
C HIS A 418 23.86 -10.76 5.78
N PHE A 419 23.76 -9.60 6.44
CA PHE A 419 24.89 -8.72 6.73
C PHE A 419 24.78 -8.10 8.12
N THR A 420 25.93 -7.83 8.72
CA THR A 420 26.02 -7.04 9.96
C THR A 420 25.85 -5.57 9.61
N LEU A 421 24.86 -4.93 10.22
CA LEU A 421 24.56 -3.52 10.01
C LEU A 421 25.38 -2.62 10.94
N LEU A 422 25.54 -3.04 12.19
CA LEU A 422 26.28 -2.33 13.22
C LEU A 422 26.97 -3.31 14.16
N ASP A 423 28.26 -3.11 14.40
CA ASP A 423 29.13 -3.95 15.25
C ASP A 423 30.12 -3.15 16.12
N VAL A 424 29.97 -1.82 16.18
CA VAL A 424 30.81 -0.92 16.97
C VAL A 424 29.96 -0.04 17.86
N GLY A 425 30.39 0.14 19.11
CA GLY A 425 29.73 1.03 20.08
C GLY A 425 28.44 0.46 20.66
N LEU A 426 28.18 -0.83 20.46
CA LEU A 426 27.09 -1.57 21.09
C LEU A 426 27.62 -2.30 22.33
N ASP A 427 26.78 -2.38 23.35
CA ASP A 427 27.01 -3.13 24.59
C ASP A 427 25.69 -3.84 24.92
N GLU A 428 25.65 -5.15 24.69
CA GLU A 428 24.48 -6.00 24.84
C GLU A 428 23.18 -5.44 24.21
N PRO A 429 23.12 -5.24 22.87
CA PRO A 429 21.92 -4.76 22.20
C PRO A 429 20.76 -5.76 22.31
N ARG A 430 19.60 -5.32 22.83
CA ARG A 430 18.43 -6.19 23.09
C ARG A 430 17.21 -5.78 22.26
N GLY A 431 16.34 -4.92 22.80
CA GLY A 431 15.10 -4.54 22.13
C GLY A 431 15.39 -3.82 20.81
N ILE A 432 14.74 -4.28 19.74
CA ILE A 432 14.74 -3.62 18.44
C ILE A 432 13.31 -3.38 18.00
N ALA A 433 13.03 -2.14 17.65
CA ALA A 433 11.82 -1.76 16.95
C ALA A 433 12.25 -1.04 15.68
N LEU A 434 11.51 -1.29 14.61
CA LEU A 434 11.70 -0.57 13.37
C LEU A 434 10.61 0.49 13.32
N HIS A 435 11.02 1.67 12.87
CA HIS A 435 10.10 2.56 12.20
C HIS A 435 10.34 2.34 10.70
N PRO A 436 9.82 1.24 10.11
CA PRO A 436 9.90 1.07 8.66
C PRO A 436 9.20 2.29 8.11
N ALA A 437 9.92 3.16 7.42
CA ALA A 437 9.41 4.47 7.11
C ALA A 437 8.01 4.32 6.50
N ALA A 438 6.98 4.83 7.19
CA ALA A 438 5.84 5.42 6.51
C ALA A 438 6.47 6.34 5.48
N GLY A 439 6.49 5.94 4.20
CA GLY A 439 7.52 6.33 3.23
C GLY A 439 7.93 7.78 3.37
N GLN A 440 9.00 8.06 4.13
CA GLN A 440 9.53 9.37 4.56
C GLN A 440 8.52 10.51 4.95
N ALA A 441 7.20 10.33 4.86
CA ALA A 441 6.22 11.42 4.83
C ALA A 441 5.92 12.00 6.21
N LEU A 442 6.11 11.23 7.29
CA LEU A 442 5.73 11.66 8.64
C LEU A 442 6.93 11.98 9.55
N ALA A 443 8.10 11.35 9.34
CA ALA A 443 9.23 11.50 10.25
C ALA A 443 9.92 12.88 10.19
N ARG A 444 9.73 13.66 9.10
CA ARG A 444 10.25 15.04 9.01
C ARG A 444 9.28 16.12 9.48
N LEU A 445 8.00 15.80 9.72
CA LEU A 445 6.96 16.78 10.04
C LEU A 445 6.78 17.06 11.54
N TYR A 446 7.52 16.36 12.41
CA TYR A 446 7.50 16.58 13.86
C TYR A 446 8.92 16.88 14.37
N ARG A 447 9.37 18.14 14.27
CA ARG A 447 10.38 18.68 15.17
C ARG A 447 9.66 19.51 16.24
N PRO A 448 9.41 18.99 17.45
CA PRO A 448 9.23 19.89 18.58
C PRO A 448 10.57 20.62 18.75
N SER A 449 10.51 21.94 18.88
CA SER A 449 11.65 22.77 19.28
C SER A 449 12.11 22.37 20.68
N ILE A 450 12.95 21.34 20.78
CA ILE A 450 13.68 21.02 21.99
C ILE A 450 14.92 21.91 21.99
N GLY A 451 15.06 22.73 23.03
CA GLY A 451 16.22 23.57 23.26
C GLY A 451 17.53 22.78 23.31
N PRO A 452 18.68 23.46 23.39
CA PRO A 452 19.99 22.84 23.23
C PRO A 452 20.19 21.67 24.20
N ILE A 453 20.49 20.51 23.64
CA ILE A 453 20.83 19.27 24.36
C ILE A 453 22.21 19.49 25.03
N PRO A 454 22.39 19.12 26.32
CA PRO A 454 23.68 19.22 26.99
C PRO A 454 24.76 18.38 26.29
N ALA A 455 25.99 18.87 26.31
CA ALA A 455 27.16 18.29 25.64
C ALA A 455 27.63 16.96 26.27
N SER A 456 26.86 15.89 26.10
CA SER A 456 27.28 14.52 26.46
C SER A 456 26.73 13.42 25.55
N PHE A 457 26.22 13.74 24.35
CA PHE A 457 25.82 12.75 23.36
C PHE A 457 26.53 13.02 22.03
N ASN A 458 27.50 12.17 21.70
CA ASN A 458 28.03 12.06 20.35
C ASN A 458 27.32 10.89 19.67
N ILE A 459 26.41 11.19 18.75
CA ILE A 459 26.04 10.25 17.68
C ILE A 459 26.41 10.94 16.38
N VAL A 460 27.50 10.47 15.78
CA VAL A 460 27.85 10.73 14.39
C VAL A 460 27.66 9.41 13.67
N SER A 461 26.60 9.30 12.86
CA SER A 461 26.76 8.76 11.52
C SER A 461 25.61 9.21 10.63
N GLN A 462 25.99 9.42 9.38
CA GLN A 462 25.26 10.06 8.29
C GLN A 462 24.95 8.94 7.27
N ASP A 463 23.71 8.91 6.77
CA ASP A 463 23.20 8.11 5.64
C ASP A 463 23.53 6.61 5.58
N VAL A 464 22.52 5.75 5.77
CA VAL A 464 21.93 4.83 4.76
C VAL A 464 20.71 4.14 5.42
N ALA A 465 19.51 4.37 4.86
CA ALA A 465 18.26 3.61 5.03
C ALA A 465 17.86 3.12 6.44
N GLY A 466 16.93 3.86 7.07
CA GLY A 466 16.14 3.42 8.24
C GLY A 466 16.71 3.90 9.58
N GLU A 467 15.92 4.65 10.34
CA GLU A 467 16.27 4.99 11.73
C GLU A 467 15.95 3.80 12.64
N VAL A 468 16.98 3.21 13.23
CA VAL A 468 16.89 2.15 14.24
C VAL A 468 16.84 2.81 15.61
N PHE A 469 15.74 2.65 16.34
CA PHE A 469 15.62 3.10 17.72
C PHE A 469 16.03 1.96 18.67
N LEU A 470 17.09 2.19 19.44
CA LEU A 470 17.53 1.27 20.49
C LEU A 470 16.84 1.63 21.81
N GLY A 471 16.11 0.67 22.39
CA GLY A 471 15.59 0.80 23.75
C GLY A 471 16.63 0.32 24.75
N ALA A 472 17.09 1.20 25.64
CA ALA A 472 17.85 0.81 26.83
C ALA A 472 16.89 0.39 27.95
N THR A 473 17.23 -0.68 28.68
CA THR A 473 16.61 -1.00 29.98
C THR A 473 17.45 -0.45 31.11
#